data_AF-A0A1Q2D6P8-F1
#
_entry.id   AF-A0A1Q2D6P8-F1
#
_cell.length_a   1.000
_cell.length_b   1.000
_cell.length_c   1.000
_cell.angle_alpha   90.00
_cell.angle_beta   90.00
_cell.angle_gamma   90.00
#
_symmetry.space_group_name_H-M   'P 1'
#
loop_
_entity.id
_entity.type
_entity.pdbx_description
1 polymer ?
#
loop_
_entity_poly.entity_id
_entity_poly.type
_entity_poly.pdbx_seq_one_letter_code
_entity_poly.pdbx_strand_id
1 'polypeptide(L)'
;MLSLFISIKKLLTSIRYILQRDDTKSLLVLVLITLISGTIFYSTVENLTILNAFYLSFTTLTTIGYGDIYPQTDLGKLFTIIYALVGIGLMALFISVVSRAYLYSKTDKKKESSQNNF
;
A
#
# COMPACT_ATOMS: atom_id res chain seq x y z
N MET A 1 -7.57 -22.81 21.99
CA MET A 1 -7.69 -22.94 20.52
C MET A 1 -8.87 -22.15 19.94
N LEU A 2 -10.06 -22.19 20.55
CA LEU A 2 -11.25 -21.45 20.07
C LEU A 2 -11.10 -19.92 20.10
N SER A 3 -10.46 -19.36 21.13
CA SER A 3 -10.18 -17.92 21.26
C SER A 3 -9.32 -17.37 20.12
N LEU A 4 -8.35 -18.14 19.65
CA LEU A 4 -7.49 -17.78 18.52
C LEU A 4 -8.31 -17.65 17.23
N PHE A 5 -9.22 -18.60 16.97
CA PHE A 5 -10.09 -18.58 15.80
C PHE A 5 -11.05 -17.38 15.79
N ILE A 6 -11.59 -17.03 16.96
CA ILE A 6 -12.48 -15.85 17.10
C ILE A 6 -11.69 -14.56 16.84
N SER A 7 -10.49 -14.44 17.40
CA SER A 7 -9.60 -13.29 17.16
C SER A 7 -9.22 -13.15 15.68
N ILE A 8 -8.92 -14.26 15.00
CA ILE A 8 -8.61 -14.27 13.55
C ILE A 8 -9.83 -13.80 12.74
N LYS A 9 -11.03 -14.34 13.00
CA LYS A 9 -12.25 -13.91 12.28
C LYS A 9 -12.55 -12.43 12.51
N LYS A 10 -12.37 -11.94 13.74
CA LYS A 10 -12.55 -10.53 14.07
C LYS A 10 -11.54 -9.65 13.31
N LEU A 11 -10.27 -10.07 13.24
CA LEU A 11 -9.23 -9.39 12.47
C LEU A 11 -9.57 -9.33 10.97
N LEU A 12 -9.97 -10.45 10.38
CA LEU A 12 -10.33 -10.53 8.96
C LEU A 12 -11.54 -9.62 8.63
N THR A 13 -12.53 -9.58 9.52
CA THR A 13 -13.71 -8.73 9.35
C THR A 13 -13.34 -7.25 9.44
N SER A 14 -12.47 -6.88 10.39
CA SER A 14 -11.95 -5.50 10.51
C SER A 14 -11.12 -5.09 9.29
N ILE A 15 -10.25 -5.96 8.78
CA ILE A 15 -9.47 -5.70 7.56
C ILE A 15 -10.42 -5.49 6.37
N ARG A 16 -11.41 -6.36 6.21
CA ARG A 16 -12.43 -6.25 5.15
C ARG A 16 -13.20 -4.94 5.25
N TYR A 17 -13.56 -4.51 6.46
CA TYR A 17 -14.25 -3.25 6.68
C TYR A 17 -13.39 -2.03 6.30
N ILE A 18 -12.10 -2.03 6.66
CA ILE A 18 -11.15 -0.96 6.30
C ILE A 18 -10.95 -0.88 4.77
N LEU A 19 -10.86 -2.04 4.10
CA LEU A 19 -10.74 -2.15 2.65
C LEU A 19 -12.01 -1.70 1.91
N GLN A 20 -13.17 -1.69 2.56
CA GLN A 20 -14.43 -1.24 1.97
C GLN A 20 -14.66 0.27 2.05
N ARG A 21 -13.78 1.04 2.73
CA ARG A 21 -13.86 2.52 2.72
C ARG A 21 -13.42 3.06 1.36
N ASP A 22 -14.14 4.03 0.82
CA ASP A 22 -13.91 4.53 -0.54
C ASP A 22 -12.53 5.19 -0.71
N ASP A 23 -12.02 5.84 0.33
CA ASP A 23 -10.64 6.34 0.39
C ASP A 23 -9.60 5.22 0.22
N THR A 24 -9.78 4.12 0.96
CA THR A 24 -8.87 2.96 0.94
C THR A 24 -8.94 2.24 -0.41
N LYS A 25 -10.15 2.09 -0.97
CA LYS A 25 -10.33 1.50 -2.30
C LYS A 25 -9.62 2.32 -3.37
N SER A 26 -9.78 3.63 -3.35
CA SER A 26 -9.16 4.54 -4.32
C SER A 26 -7.63 4.42 -4.27
N LEU A 27 -7.06 4.42 -3.07
CA LEU A 27 -5.62 4.22 -2.88
C LEU A 27 -5.17 2.83 -3.36
N LEU A 28 -5.93 1.77 -3.06
CA LEU A 28 -5.61 0.40 -3.47
C LEU A 28 -5.62 0.27 -4.99
N VAL A 29 -6.62 0.85 -5.66
CA VAL A 29 -6.69 0.89 -7.13
C VAL A 29 -5.49 1.65 -7.70
N LEU A 30 -5.12 2.79 -7.13
CA LEU A 30 -3.97 3.57 -7.56
C LEU A 30 -2.65 2.80 -7.43
N VAL A 31 -2.46 2.07 -6.32
CA VAL A 31 -1.32 1.17 -6.11
C VAL A 31 -1.30 0.05 -7.14
N LEU A 32 -2.44 -0.59 -7.41
CA LEU A 32 -2.53 -1.65 -8.41
C LEU A 32 -2.20 -1.15 -9.81
N ILE A 33 -2.75 0.00 -10.22
CA ILE A 33 -2.44 0.62 -11.51
C ILE A 33 -0.94 0.93 -11.61
N THR A 34 -0.37 1.50 -10.55
CA THR A 34 1.06 1.83 -10.50
C THR A 34 1.92 0.57 -10.63
N LEU A 35 1.62 -0.49 -9.87
CA LEU A 35 2.31 -1.79 -9.97
C LEU A 35 2.19 -2.43 -11.35
N ILE A 36 1.00 -2.44 -11.94
CA ILE A 36 0.77 -2.99 -13.28
C ILE A 36 1.58 -2.18 -14.31
N SER A 37 1.56 -0.85 -14.20
CA SER A 37 2.32 0.02 -15.11
C SER A 37 3.83 -0.24 -15.01
N GLY A 38 4.37 -0.35 -13.79
CA GLY A 38 5.79 -0.66 -13.57
C GLY A 38 6.16 -2.05 -14.07
N THR A 39 5.29 -3.04 -13.85
CA THR A 39 5.51 -4.42 -14.33
C THR A 39 5.57 -4.48 -15.85
N ILE A 40 4.62 -3.83 -16.55
CA ILE A 40 4.61 -3.77 -18.01
C ILE A 40 5.85 -3.03 -18.53
N PHE A 41 6.19 -1.89 -17.92
CA PHE A 41 7.34 -1.10 -18.33
C PHE A 41 8.65 -1.88 -18.17
N TYR A 42 8.93 -2.44 -16.99
CA TYR A 42 10.16 -3.19 -16.76
C TYR A 42 10.23 -4.48 -17.59
N SER A 43 9.09 -5.14 -17.85
CA SER A 43 9.10 -6.33 -18.72
C SER A 43 9.43 -5.98 -20.17
N THR A 44 8.97 -4.83 -20.67
CA THR A 44 9.18 -4.41 -22.07
C THR A 44 10.52 -3.72 -22.29
N VAL A 45 10.96 -2.85 -21.38
CA VAL A 45 12.17 -2.04 -21.53
C VAL A 45 13.41 -2.78 -21.05
N GLU A 46 13.32 -3.47 -19.91
CA GLU A 46 14.45 -4.20 -19.32
C GLU A 46 14.45 -5.68 -19.70
N ASN A 47 13.52 -6.13 -20.55
CA ASN A 47 13.34 -7.52 -20.97
C ASN A 47 13.26 -8.51 -19.80
N LEU A 48 12.72 -8.06 -18.66
CA LEU A 48 12.55 -8.90 -17.48
C LEU A 48 11.34 -9.82 -17.66
N THR A 49 11.42 -11.01 -17.06
CA THR A 49 10.25 -11.87 -16.88
C THR A 49 9.18 -11.11 -16.10
N ILE A 50 7.90 -11.42 -16.33
CA ILE A 50 6.78 -10.73 -15.66
C ILE A 50 6.95 -10.76 -14.13
N LEU A 51 7.43 -11.87 -13.58
CA LEU A 51 7.67 -12.01 -12.14
C LEU A 51 8.80 -11.12 -11.64
N ASN A 52 9.92 -11.04 -12.37
CA ASN A 52 11.04 -10.16 -12.01
C ASN A 52 10.70 -8.68 -12.20
N ALA A 53 9.91 -8.34 -13.22
CA ALA A 53 9.41 -7.01 -13.46
C ALA A 53 8.43 -6.56 -12.36
N PHE A 54 7.52 -7.45 -11.95
CA PHE A 54 6.64 -7.22 -10.81
C PHE A 54 7.43 -7.05 -9.52
N TYR A 55 8.41 -7.91 -9.28
CA TYR A 55 9.28 -7.83 -8.11
C TYR A 55 10.06 -6.51 -8.04
N LEU A 56 10.68 -6.08 -9.15
CA LEU A 56 11.38 -4.80 -9.23
C LEU A 56 10.42 -3.62 -9.01
N SER A 57 9.25 -3.67 -9.64
CA SER A 57 8.19 -2.66 -9.47
C SER A 57 7.70 -2.58 -8.02
N PHE A 58 7.44 -3.71 -7.38
CA PHE A 58 6.98 -3.81 -6.00
C PHE A 58 8.02 -3.33 -5.00
N THR A 59 9.25 -3.82 -5.10
CA THR A 59 10.33 -3.47 -4.18
C THR A 59 10.74 -2.00 -4.31
N THR A 60 10.65 -1.42 -5.51
CA THR A 60 10.84 0.02 -5.72
C THR A 60 9.69 0.82 -5.12
N LEU A 61 8.44 0.43 -5.38
CA LEU A 61 7.25 1.14 -4.91
C LEU A 61 7.17 1.16 -3.37
N THR A 62 7.56 0.06 -2.74
CA THR A 62 7.55 -0.12 -1.29
C THR A 62 8.84 0.34 -0.62
N THR A 63 9.79 0.90 -1.38
CA THR A 63 11.09 1.36 -0.90
C THR A 63 11.95 0.27 -0.23
N ILE A 64 11.70 -1.00 -0.52
CA ILE A 64 12.50 -2.13 -0.02
C ILE A 64 13.85 -2.17 -0.73
N GLY A 65 13.84 -2.13 -2.08
CA GLY A 65 15.02 -1.97 -2.92
C GLY A 65 16.22 -2.89 -2.60
N TYR A 66 16.06 -4.22 -2.70
CA TYR A 66 17.15 -5.17 -2.39
C TYR A 66 18.40 -5.02 -3.27
N GLY A 67 18.26 -4.46 -4.48
CA GLY A 67 19.39 -4.18 -5.39
C GLY A 67 19.94 -5.40 -6.13
N ASP A 68 19.28 -6.55 -6.00
CA ASP A 68 19.54 -7.80 -6.73
C ASP A 68 19.07 -7.72 -8.19
N ILE A 69 17.96 -7.03 -8.44
CA ILE A 69 17.46 -6.69 -9.78
C ILE A 69 17.37 -5.17 -9.88
N TYR A 70 17.89 -4.60 -10.96
CA TYR A 70 17.92 -3.15 -11.19
C TYR A 70 17.91 -2.83 -12.69
N PRO A 71 17.37 -1.66 -13.09
CA PRO A 71 17.33 -1.26 -14.50
C PRO A 71 18.75 -1.03 -15.04
N GLN A 72 19.04 -1.62 -16.20
CA GLN A 72 20.32 -1.47 -16.89
C GLN A 72 20.27 -0.33 -17.92
N THR A 73 19.11 -0.12 -18.55
CA THR A 73 18.94 0.88 -19.60
C THR A 73 18.80 2.28 -19.00
N ASP A 74 19.24 3.30 -19.75
CA ASP A 74 19.12 4.69 -19.28
C ASP A 74 17.66 5.14 -19.17
N LEU A 75 16.80 4.64 -20.08
CA LEU A 75 15.36 4.83 -20.00
C LEU A 75 14.78 4.18 -18.74
N GLY A 76 15.21 2.96 -18.42
CA GLY A 76 14.80 2.23 -17.22
C GLY A 76 15.19 2.97 -15.95
N LYS A 77 16.43 3.46 -15.86
CA LYS A 77 16.90 4.27 -14.72
C LYS A 77 16.06 5.54 -14.56
N LEU A 78 15.82 6.27 -15.65
CA LEU A 78 15.01 7.49 -15.60
C LEU A 78 13.57 7.20 -15.14
N PHE A 79 12.96 6.14 -15.68
CA PHE A 79 11.65 5.70 -15.24
C PHE A 79 11.65 5.34 -13.76
N THR A 80 12.62 4.57 -13.28
CA THR A 80 12.74 4.18 -11.87
C THR A 80 12.84 5.39 -10.94
N ILE A 81 13.54 6.46 -11.34
CA ILE A 81 13.61 7.71 -10.56
C ILE A 81 12.22 8.31 -10.39
N ILE A 82 11.48 8.49 -11.50
CA ILE A 82 10.12 9.06 -11.47
C ILE A 82 9.17 8.14 -10.71
N TYR A 83 9.27 6.84 -10.94
CA TYR A 83 8.45 5.81 -10.32
C TYR A 83 8.66 5.75 -8.79
N ALA A 84 9.90 5.93 -8.32
CA ALA A 84 10.22 6.01 -6.90
C ALA A 84 9.59 7.24 -6.24
N LEU A 85 9.59 8.40 -6.91
CA LEU A 85 8.93 9.61 -6.40
C LEU A 85 7.41 9.41 -6.24
N VAL A 86 6.77 8.75 -7.21
CA VAL A 86 5.36 8.37 -7.12
C VAL A 86 5.13 7.41 -5.95
N GLY A 87 6.02 6.43 -5.76
CA GLY A 87 5.95 5.48 -4.64
C GLY A 87 5.99 6.14 -3.27
N ILE A 88 6.87 7.13 -3.07
CA ILE A 88 6.94 7.91 -1.82
C ILE A 88 5.61 8.63 -1.56
N GLY A 89 5.02 9.25 -2.58
CA GLY A 89 3.70 9.89 -2.47
C GLY A 89 2.60 8.92 -2.09
N LEU A 90 2.58 7.73 -2.70
CA LEU A 90 1.62 6.67 -2.38
C LEU A 90 1.78 6.16 -0.94
N MET A 91 3.02 6.03 -0.45
CA MET A 91 3.26 5.67 0.95
C MET A 91 2.80 6.75 1.92
N ALA A 92 3.00 8.03 1.61
CA ALA A 92 2.47 9.12 2.42
C ALA A 92 0.93 9.09 2.50
N LEU A 93 0.25 8.80 1.39
CA LEU A 93 -1.20 8.62 1.35
C LEU A 93 -1.65 7.40 2.16
N PHE A 94 -0.92 6.30 2.07
CA PHE A 94 -1.17 5.10 2.88
C PHE A 94 -1.10 5.39 4.38
N ILE A 95 -0.01 6.04 4.82
CA ILE A 95 0.15 6.48 6.22
C ILE A 95 -1.00 7.40 6.64
N SER A 96 -1.44 8.30 5.76
CA SER A 96 -2.56 9.22 6.03
C SER A 96 -3.88 8.47 6.25
N VAL A 97 -4.18 7.44 5.45
CA VAL A 97 -5.38 6.60 5.61
C VAL A 97 -5.33 5.85 6.95
N VAL A 98 -4.19 5.27 7.30
CA VAL A 98 -4.00 4.58 8.58
C VAL A 98 -4.13 5.54 9.76
N SER A 99 -3.53 6.72 9.66
CA SER A 99 -3.61 7.78 10.66
C SER A 99 -5.06 8.23 10.89
N ARG A 100 -5.83 8.46 9.81
CA ARG A 100 -7.26 8.75 9.92
C ARG A 100 -8.00 7.63 10.65
N ALA A 101 -7.82 6.38 10.26
CA ALA A 101 -8.48 5.25 10.93
C ALA A 101 -8.17 5.20 12.45
N TYR A 102 -6.92 5.48 12.83
CA TYR A 102 -6.52 5.57 14.23
C TYR A 102 -7.17 6.75 14.97
N LEU A 103 -7.16 7.96 14.38
CA LEU A 103 -7.72 9.16 14.99
C LEU A 103 -9.25 9.12 15.13
N TYR A 104 -9.97 8.55 14.16
CA TYR A 104 -11.41 8.31 14.28
C TYR A 104 -11.72 7.42 15.49
N SER A 105 -10.96 6.33 15.68
CA SER A 105 -11.15 5.44 16.83
C SER A 105 -10.91 6.10 18.20
N LYS A 106 -10.09 7.16 18.24
CA LYS A 106 -9.78 7.91 19.47
C LYS A 106 -10.77 9.03 19.74
N THR A 107 -11.29 9.67 18.68
CA THR A 107 -12.28 10.76 18.78
C THR A 107 -13.65 10.24 19.24
N ASP A 108 -14.08 9.07 18.77
CA ASP A 108 -15.34 8.46 19.19
C ASP A 108 -15.32 8.04 20.68
N LYS A 109 -14.20 7.46 21.15
CA LYS A 109 -14.04 7.12 22.57
C LYS A 109 -14.05 8.34 23.49
N LYS A 110 -13.53 9.49 23.02
CA LYS A 110 -13.54 10.74 23.79
C LYS A 110 -14.97 11.29 23.93
N LYS A 111 -15.79 11.23 22.86
CA LYS A 111 -17.19 11.67 22.89
C LYS A 111 -18.06 10.81 23.82
N GLU A 112 -17.94 9.49 23.78
CA GLU A 112 -18.67 8.59 24.71
C GLU A 112 -18.28 8.84 26.18
N SER A 113 -16.99 9.09 26.46
CA SER A 113 -16.54 9.38 27.82
C SER A 113 -17.02 10.73 28.37
N SER A 114 -17.28 11.72 27.51
CA SER A 114 -17.85 13.01 27.94
C SER A 114 -19.37 12.96 28.11
N GLN A 115 -20.06 12.03 27.43
CA GLN A 115 -21.51 11.90 27.47
C GLN A 115 -21.99 11.01 28.63
N ASN A 116 -21.16 10.07 29.11
CA ASN A 116 -21.44 9.25 30.31
C ASN A 116 -21.07 9.94 31.65
N ASN A 117 -20.57 11.18 31.60
CA ASN A 117 -20.22 11.97 32.79
C ASN A 117 -21.23 13.10 33.08
N PHE A 118 -22.42 13.04 32.46
CA PHE A 118 -23.60 13.85 32.75
C PHE A 118 -24.77 12.92 33.08
#